data_AF-A0A353NEF4-F1
#
_entry.id   AF-A0A353NEF4-F1
#
_cell.length_a   1.000
_cell.length_b   1.000
_cell.length_c   1.000
_cell.angle_alpha   90.00
_cell.angle_beta   90.00
_cell.angle_gamma   90.00
#
_symmetry.space_group_name_H-M   'P 1'
#
loop_
_entity.id
_entity.type
_entity.pdbx_description
1 polymer ?
#
loop_
_entity_poly.entity_id
_entity_poly.type
_entity_poly.pdbx_seq_one_letter_code
_entity_poly.pdbx_strand_id
1 'polypeptide(L)'
;PGACPGGRDWLEDLQVEYTRLFINGIPHTAAPPYGSVYLDKTLRGRYSDEILAFYRSLGYSFHKDGDLPDHIVYQLEFLSFLAEDGNRTGEEEFLRHFFLPWFGMFADRVKGQAHHPFYRIIVTIIDFFTKEEEEHGVQRNEA
;
A
#
# COMPACT_ATOMS: atom_id res chain seq x y z
N PRO A 1 -17.08 -29.93 -32.99
CA PRO A 1 -18.06 -29.01 -32.38
C PRO A 1 -18.21 -29.29 -30.88
N GLY A 2 -17.66 -28.40 -30.05
CA GLY A 2 -17.66 -28.54 -28.60
C GLY A 2 -16.93 -27.37 -27.95
N ALA A 3 -17.34 -26.15 -28.27
CA ALA A 3 -16.90 -24.96 -27.54
C ALA A 3 -17.79 -24.82 -26.30
N CYS A 4 -17.18 -24.93 -25.12
CA CYS A 4 -17.84 -24.57 -23.87
C CYS A 4 -18.15 -23.07 -23.89
N PRO A 5 -19.40 -22.64 -23.64
CA PRO A 5 -19.75 -21.23 -23.66
C PRO A 5 -19.27 -20.55 -22.37
N GLY A 6 -18.41 -19.54 -22.51
CA GLY A 6 -18.22 -18.47 -21.52
C GLY A 6 -17.43 -18.81 -20.25
N GLY A 7 -16.16 -19.18 -20.39
CA GLY A 7 -15.22 -18.99 -19.28
C GLY A 7 -14.76 -17.53 -19.28
N ARG A 8 -15.26 -16.70 -18.36
CA ARG A 8 -14.66 -15.38 -18.11
C ARG A 8 -13.20 -15.60 -17.73
N ASP A 9 -12.27 -14.95 -18.42
CA ASP A 9 -10.88 -14.93 -17.99
C ASP A 9 -10.80 -14.12 -16.71
N TRP A 10 -10.74 -14.82 -15.56
CA TRP A 10 -10.68 -14.21 -14.24
C TRP A 10 -9.49 -13.24 -14.10
N LEU A 11 -8.41 -13.46 -14.87
CA LEU A 11 -7.27 -12.56 -14.91
C LEU A 11 -7.61 -11.26 -15.63
N GLU A 12 -8.33 -11.34 -16.74
CA GLU A 12 -8.85 -10.17 -17.47
C GLU A 12 -9.79 -9.35 -16.58
N ASP A 13 -10.70 -10.01 -15.86
CA ASP A 13 -11.61 -9.36 -14.90
C ASP A 13 -10.82 -8.58 -13.81
N LEU A 14 -9.73 -9.16 -13.29
CA LEU A 14 -8.86 -8.48 -12.32
C LEU A 14 -8.09 -7.31 -12.94
N GLN A 15 -7.58 -7.44 -14.17
CA GLN A 15 -6.85 -6.36 -14.85
C GLN A 15 -7.76 -5.17 -15.17
N VAL A 16 -8.98 -5.43 -15.60
CA VAL A 16 -10.01 -4.39 -15.82
C VAL A 16 -10.29 -3.67 -14.50
N GLU A 17 -10.49 -4.43 -13.42
CA GLU A 17 -10.75 -3.86 -12.11
C GLU A 17 -9.55 -3.07 -11.56
N TYR A 18 -8.32 -3.55 -11.75
CA TYR A 18 -7.10 -2.84 -11.40
C TYR A 18 -7.03 -1.47 -12.10
N THR A 19 -7.26 -1.48 -13.41
CA THR A 19 -7.21 -0.26 -14.22
C THR A 19 -8.24 0.75 -13.75
N ARG A 20 -9.47 0.30 -13.46
CA ARG A 20 -10.56 1.14 -12.95
C ARG A 20 -10.25 1.72 -11.56
N LEU A 21 -9.71 0.91 -10.65
CA LEU A 21 -9.45 1.31 -9.27
C LEU A 21 -8.24 2.24 -9.14
N PHE A 22 -7.12 1.89 -9.78
CA PHE A 22 -5.81 2.45 -9.45
C PHE A 22 -5.19 3.29 -10.56
N ILE A 23 -5.60 3.14 -11.82
CA ILE A 23 -4.98 3.85 -12.96
C ILE A 23 -5.90 4.94 -13.50
N ASN A 24 -7.04 4.58 -14.10
CA ASN A 24 -7.90 5.45 -14.91
C ASN A 24 -9.36 5.38 -14.48
N GLY A 25 -9.72 6.13 -13.43
CA GLY A 25 -11.13 6.38 -13.10
C GLY A 25 -11.64 7.67 -13.77
N ILE A 26 -12.85 7.64 -14.32
CA ILE A 26 -13.58 8.85 -14.77
C ILE A 26 -14.54 9.26 -13.65
N PRO A 27 -14.58 10.52 -13.18
CA PRO A 27 -13.76 11.68 -13.58
C PRO A 27 -12.38 11.72 -12.90
N HIS A 28 -12.17 10.90 -11.86
CA HIS A 28 -10.89 10.74 -11.16
C HIS A 28 -10.68 9.27 -10.79
N THR A 29 -9.42 8.84 -10.66
CA THR A 29 -9.05 7.51 -10.18
C THR A 29 -9.64 7.25 -8.79
N ALA A 30 -10.29 6.09 -8.63
CA ALA A 30 -11.13 5.79 -7.48
C ALA A 30 -10.32 5.68 -6.17
N ALA A 31 -9.20 4.95 -6.23
CA ALA A 31 -8.29 4.76 -5.12
C ALA A 31 -6.84 4.88 -5.61
N PRO A 32 -6.32 6.10 -5.85
CA PRO A 32 -4.96 6.30 -6.32
C PRO A 32 -3.95 5.70 -5.33
N PRO A 33 -3.03 4.81 -5.73
CA PRO A 33 -2.17 4.07 -4.81
C PRO A 33 -0.95 4.85 -4.29
N TYR A 34 -1.11 6.16 -4.00
CA TYR A 34 -0.04 7.08 -3.64
C TYR A 34 -0.37 7.84 -2.35
N GLY A 35 0.52 7.81 -1.36
CA GLY A 35 0.31 8.51 -0.09
C GLY A 35 0.13 10.03 -0.26
N SER A 36 0.86 10.66 -1.18
CA SER A 36 0.79 12.10 -1.44
C SER A 36 -0.59 12.54 -1.93
N VAL A 37 -1.34 11.67 -2.62
CA VAL A 37 -2.71 12.00 -3.05
C VAL A 37 -3.65 12.10 -1.84
N TYR A 38 -3.43 11.31 -0.79
CA TYR A 38 -4.25 11.36 0.42
C TYR A 38 -3.82 12.47 1.38
N LEU A 39 -2.52 12.71 1.53
CA LEU A 39 -1.99 13.66 2.51
C LEU A 39 -1.80 15.07 1.92
N ASP A 40 -1.17 15.17 0.75
CA ASP A 40 -0.82 16.44 0.11
C ASP A 40 -1.85 16.89 -0.95
N LYS A 41 -2.81 16.03 -1.28
CA LYS A 41 -3.84 16.25 -2.33
C LYS A 41 -3.26 16.50 -3.74
N THR A 42 -2.01 16.11 -3.96
CA THR A 42 -1.31 16.21 -5.25
C THR A 42 -0.48 14.96 -5.50
N LEU A 43 -0.25 14.64 -6.77
CA LEU A 43 0.75 13.66 -7.19
C LEU A 43 2.12 14.36 -7.11
N ARG A 44 3.14 13.74 -6.50
CA ARG A 44 4.47 14.35 -6.24
C ARG A 44 4.41 15.52 -5.26
N GLY A 45 4.01 15.23 -4.03
CA GLY A 45 3.99 16.19 -2.93
C GLY A 45 5.25 16.16 -2.07
N ARG A 46 5.29 17.03 -1.05
CA ARG A 46 6.34 17.05 -0.02
C ARG A 46 6.50 15.68 0.64
N TYR A 47 5.41 14.93 0.76
CA TYR A 47 5.38 13.60 1.30
C TYR A 47 6.29 12.61 0.55
N SER A 48 6.28 12.65 -0.79
CA SER A 48 7.14 11.78 -1.61
C SER A 48 8.63 12.10 -1.39
N ASP A 49 8.96 13.38 -1.19
CA ASP A 49 10.34 13.83 -0.93
C ASP A 49 10.84 13.39 0.46
N GLU A 50 9.97 13.47 1.47
CA GLU A 50 10.27 13.03 2.85
C GLU A 50 10.53 11.52 2.89
N ILE A 51 9.75 10.71 2.18
CA ILE A 51 9.99 9.25 2.05
C ILE A 51 11.32 8.97 1.36
N LEU A 52 11.62 9.68 0.28
CA LEU A 52 12.89 9.51 -0.42
C LEU A 52 14.09 9.88 0.47
N ALA A 53 13.94 10.88 1.33
CA ALA A 53 14.94 11.23 2.33
C ALA A 53 15.11 10.11 3.37
N PHE A 54 14.01 9.50 3.83
CA PHE A 54 14.03 8.39 4.77
C PHE A 54 14.71 7.14 4.19
N TYR A 55 14.42 6.79 2.93
CA TYR A 55 15.12 5.70 2.24
C TYR A 55 16.63 5.93 2.25
N ARG A 56 17.06 7.14 1.91
CA ARG A 56 18.48 7.51 1.86
C ARG A 56 19.15 7.53 3.22
N SER A 57 18.44 7.94 4.29
CA SER A 57 19.02 7.93 5.63
C SER A 57 19.32 6.53 6.15
N LEU A 58 18.61 5.51 5.64
CA LEU A 58 18.87 4.10 5.94
C LEU A 58 19.75 3.40 4.90
N GLY A 59 20.34 4.15 3.95
CA GLY A 59 21.28 3.62 2.97
C GLY A 59 20.63 3.03 1.71
N TYR A 60 19.32 3.17 1.53
CA TYR A 60 18.61 2.70 0.34
C TYR A 60 18.61 3.77 -0.76
N SER A 61 18.53 3.30 -2.01
CA SER A 61 18.43 4.17 -3.18
C SER A 61 17.17 3.84 -3.97
N PHE A 62 16.52 4.87 -4.50
CA PHE A 62 15.31 4.75 -5.31
C PHE A 62 15.61 5.13 -6.75
N HIS A 63 15.28 4.25 -7.68
CA HIS A 63 15.55 4.44 -9.10
C HIS A 63 14.54 5.43 -9.69
N LYS A 64 15.03 6.53 -10.28
CA LYS A 64 14.20 7.62 -10.82
C LYS A 64 13.33 7.22 -12.02
N ASP A 65 13.67 6.12 -12.69
CA ASP A 65 12.89 5.59 -13.82
C ASP A 65 11.66 4.79 -13.35
N GLY A 66 11.52 4.56 -12.04
CA GLY A 66 10.34 3.98 -11.41
C GLY A 66 9.20 4.99 -11.20
N ASP A 67 8.13 4.54 -10.55
CA ASP A 67 7.03 5.40 -10.10
C ASP A 67 7.47 6.28 -8.90
N LEU A 68 6.55 6.84 -8.13
CA LEU A 68 6.90 7.65 -6.95
C LEU A 68 7.22 6.81 -5.71
N PRO A 69 8.16 7.24 -4.85
CA PRO A 69 8.55 6.48 -3.66
C PRO A 69 7.39 6.29 -2.66
N ASP A 70 6.35 7.11 -2.75
CA ASP A 70 5.13 7.00 -1.93
C ASP A 70 4.04 6.11 -2.54
N HIS A 71 4.33 5.41 -3.64
CA HIS A 71 3.45 4.39 -4.20
C HIS A 71 3.42 3.14 -3.30
N ILE A 72 2.24 2.54 -3.09
CA ILE A 72 2.03 1.42 -2.15
C ILE A 72 3.04 0.28 -2.35
N VAL A 73 3.32 -0.08 -3.60
CA VAL A 73 4.22 -1.20 -3.92
C VAL A 73 5.63 -0.95 -3.40
N TYR A 74 6.15 0.27 -3.54
CA TYR A 74 7.50 0.59 -3.08
C TYR A 74 7.58 0.76 -1.57
N GLN A 75 6.52 1.27 -0.94
CA GLN A 75 6.46 1.29 0.52
C GLN A 75 6.44 -0.12 1.12
N LEU A 76 5.69 -1.06 0.52
CA LEU A 76 5.67 -2.47 0.95
C LEU A 76 6.99 -3.19 0.65
N GLU A 77 7.61 -2.93 -0.49
CA GLU A 77 8.94 -3.43 -0.83
C GLU A 77 9.98 -2.95 0.18
N PHE A 78 9.96 -1.66 0.51
CA PHE A 78 10.85 -1.09 1.52
C PHE A 78 10.65 -1.72 2.90
N LEU A 79 9.40 -1.91 3.34
CA LEU A 79 9.09 -2.64 4.58
C LEU A 79 9.64 -4.06 4.56
N SER A 80 9.55 -4.75 3.42
CA SER A 80 10.13 -6.10 3.29
C SER A 80 11.65 -6.11 3.47
N PHE A 81 12.37 -5.11 2.93
CA PHE A 81 13.81 -4.99 3.13
C PHE A 81 14.17 -4.70 4.60
N LEU A 82 13.42 -3.82 5.27
CA LEU A 82 13.63 -3.56 6.69
C LEU A 82 13.43 -4.82 7.54
N ALA A 83 12.43 -5.64 7.21
CA ALA A 83 12.18 -6.91 7.88
C ALA A 83 13.29 -7.94 7.60
N GLU A 84 13.77 -8.04 6.35
CA GLU A 84 14.90 -8.91 5.97
C GLU A 84 16.20 -8.52 6.67
N ASP A 85 16.45 -7.22 6.82
CA ASP A 85 17.61 -6.68 7.53
C ASP A 85 17.47 -6.74 9.06
N GLY A 86 16.31 -7.15 9.58
CA GLY A 86 16.00 -7.17 11.02
C GLY A 86 15.94 -5.78 11.64
N ASN A 87 15.75 -4.72 10.83
CA ASN A 87 15.72 -3.33 11.27
C ASN A 87 14.33 -2.95 11.80
N ARG A 88 13.96 -3.55 12.95
CA ARG A 88 12.66 -3.33 13.59
C ARG A 88 12.38 -1.86 13.92
N THR A 89 13.40 -1.11 14.35
CA THR A 89 13.25 0.33 14.64
C THR A 89 12.92 1.13 13.38
N GLY A 90 13.59 0.85 12.26
CA GLY A 90 13.28 1.48 10.98
C GLY A 90 11.90 1.09 10.47
N GLU A 91 11.49 -0.17 10.66
CA GLU A 91 10.16 -0.67 10.29
C GLU A 91 9.05 0.05 11.07
N GLU A 92 9.15 0.09 12.41
CA GLU A 92 8.20 0.77 13.29
C GLU A 92 8.12 2.27 12.96
N GLU A 93 9.27 2.92 12.76
CA GLU A 93 9.31 4.33 12.37
C GLU A 93 8.66 4.58 11.01
N PHE A 94 8.91 3.71 10.03
CA PHE A 94 8.36 3.84 8.69
C PHE A 94 6.85 3.59 8.65
N LEU A 95 6.38 2.54 9.33
CA LEU A 95 4.95 2.24 9.46
C LEU A 95 4.21 3.43 10.07
N ARG A 96 4.69 3.93 11.20
CA ARG A 96 4.04 5.01 11.94
C ARG A 96 4.00 6.34 11.18
N HIS A 97 5.10 6.74 10.53
CA HIS A 97 5.20 8.07 9.92
C HIS A 97 4.86 8.10 8.42
N PHE A 98 5.07 7.00 7.68
CA PHE A 98 4.99 7.00 6.21
C PHE A 98 4.02 5.99 5.60
N PHE A 99 3.53 5.02 6.37
CA PHE A 99 2.57 4.04 5.84
C PHE A 99 1.16 4.26 6.40
N LEU A 100 1.01 4.11 7.72
CA LEU A 100 -0.28 4.17 8.41
C LEU A 100 -1.05 5.49 8.26
N PRO A 101 -0.41 6.68 8.18
CA PRO A 101 -1.14 7.94 8.08
C PRO A 101 -2.04 8.06 6.86
N TRP A 102 -1.72 7.35 5.77
CA TRP A 102 -2.51 7.40 4.53
C TRP A 102 -3.18 6.07 4.18
N PHE A 103 -2.58 4.96 4.60
CA PHE A 103 -3.03 3.63 4.20
C PHE A 103 -4.47 3.34 4.62
N GLY A 104 -4.90 3.77 5.82
CA GLY A 104 -6.31 3.60 6.25
C GLY A 104 -7.31 4.23 5.28
N MET A 105 -7.04 5.46 4.83
CA MET A 105 -7.88 6.15 3.84
C MET A 105 -7.85 5.45 2.47
N PHE A 106 -6.68 4.94 2.06
CA PHE A 106 -6.55 4.15 0.84
C PHE A 106 -7.35 2.85 0.92
N ALA A 107 -7.19 2.09 2.00
CA ALA A 107 -7.89 0.82 2.23
C ALA A 107 -9.41 1.01 2.25
N ASP A 108 -9.91 2.05 2.91
CA ASP A 108 -11.34 2.37 2.94
C ASP A 108 -11.89 2.71 1.55
N ARG A 109 -11.12 3.46 0.75
CA ARG A 109 -11.50 3.73 -0.64
C ARG A 109 -11.55 2.46 -1.47
N VAL A 110 -10.55 1.58 -1.39
CA VAL A 110 -10.56 0.31 -2.11
C VAL A 110 -11.74 -0.55 -1.67
N LYS A 111 -11.98 -0.68 -0.37
CA LYS A 111 -13.13 -1.44 0.17
C LYS A 111 -14.46 -0.90 -0.36
N GLY A 112 -14.64 0.42 -0.35
CA GLY A 112 -15.87 1.07 -0.80
C GLY A 112 -16.06 1.06 -2.33
N GLN A 113 -14.99 1.13 -3.10
CA GLN A 113 -15.06 1.29 -4.56
C GLN A 113 -14.85 0.00 -5.35
N ALA A 114 -14.23 -1.04 -4.77
CA ALA A 114 -13.99 -2.29 -5.49
C ALA A 114 -15.29 -3.03 -5.82
N HIS A 115 -15.41 -3.47 -7.06
CA HIS A 115 -16.48 -4.32 -7.56
C HIS A 115 -16.12 -5.81 -7.43
N HIS A 116 -14.82 -6.12 -7.33
CA HIS A 116 -14.32 -7.47 -7.12
C HIS A 116 -13.79 -7.65 -5.69
N PRO A 117 -14.10 -8.77 -4.99
CA PRO A 117 -13.66 -8.99 -3.60
C PRO A 117 -12.14 -9.10 -3.46
N PHE A 118 -11.42 -9.47 -4.51
CA PHE A 118 -9.96 -9.65 -4.49
C PHE A 118 -9.22 -8.45 -3.89
N TYR A 119 -9.39 -7.25 -4.44
CA TYR A 119 -8.67 -6.07 -3.94
C TYR A 119 -9.11 -5.66 -2.54
N ARG A 120 -10.36 -5.94 -2.14
CA ARG A 120 -10.83 -5.73 -0.75
C ARG A 120 -10.07 -6.65 0.22
N ILE A 121 -9.87 -7.90 -0.17
CA ILE A 121 -9.14 -8.88 0.63
C ILE A 121 -7.66 -8.47 0.73
N ILE A 122 -7.03 -8.11 -0.40
CA ILE A 122 -5.63 -7.67 -0.42
C ILE A 122 -5.39 -6.49 0.55
N VAL A 123 -6.19 -5.42 0.47
CA VAL A 123 -5.99 -4.29 1.39
C VAL A 123 -6.31 -4.64 2.84
N THR A 124 -7.20 -5.60 3.08
CA THR A 124 -7.49 -6.08 4.45
C THR A 124 -6.32 -6.88 5.01
N ILE A 125 -5.66 -7.69 4.19
CA ILE A 125 -4.47 -8.46 4.58
C ILE A 125 -3.32 -7.49 4.87
N ILE A 126 -3.07 -6.51 3.99
CA ILE A 126 -2.05 -5.50 4.22
C ILE A 126 -2.35 -4.76 5.54
N ASP A 127 -3.59 -4.27 5.73
CA ASP A 127 -4.03 -3.59 6.97
C ASP A 127 -3.78 -4.42 8.22
N PHE A 128 -4.00 -5.73 8.16
CA PHE A 128 -3.77 -6.65 9.27
C PHE A 128 -2.28 -6.77 9.63
N PHE A 129 -1.41 -6.88 8.62
CA PHE A 129 0.03 -7.06 8.84
C PHE A 129 0.78 -5.76 9.14
N THR A 130 0.24 -4.61 8.75
CA THR A 130 0.92 -3.30 8.92
C THR A 130 0.45 -2.52 10.13
N LYS A 131 -0.68 -2.90 10.74
CA LYS A 131 -1.04 -2.35 12.05
C LYS A 131 0.07 -2.77 13.02
N GLU A 132 0.63 -1.79 13.72
CA GLU A 132 1.52 -2.06 14.84
C GLU A 132 0.85 -3.16 15.68
N GLU A 133 1.64 -4.14 16.12
CA GLU A 133 1.23 -4.97 17.24
C GLU A 133 0.99 -4.02 18.41
N GLU A 134 -0.22 -3.45 18.52
CA GLU A 134 -0.71 -2.93 19.78
C GLU A 134 -0.44 -4.06 20.76
N GLU A 135 0.49 -3.83 21.69
CA GLU A 135 0.87 -4.80 22.70
C GLU A 135 -0.40 -5.45 23.20
N HIS A 136 -0.64 -6.72 22.80
CA HIS A 136 -1.67 -7.52 23.44
C HIS A 136 -1.19 -7.70 24.87
N GLY A 137 -1.66 -6.82 25.74
CA GLY A 137 -1.15 -6.61 27.08
C GLY A 137 -1.27 -7.86 27.94
N VAL A 138 -0.16 -8.58 28.07
CA VAL A 138 0.16 -9.37 29.25
C VAL A 138 1.46 -8.84 29.81
N GLN A 139 1.35 -7.87 30.70
CA GLN A 139 2.46 -7.43 31.54
C GLN A 139 2.67 -8.50 32.62
N ARG A 140 3.91 -8.99 32.75
CA ARG A 140 4.29 -10.00 33.76
C ARG A 140 4.27 -9.31 35.13
N ASN A 141 3.45 -9.81 36.07
CA ASN A 141 3.54 -9.35 37.46
C ASN A 141 4.93 -9.68 38.01
N GLU A 142 5.70 -8.66 38.38
CA GLU A 142 6.87 -8.84 39.22
C GLU A 142 6.40 -9.31 40.60
N ALA A 143 7.02 -10.39 41.08
CA ALA A 143 6.67 -11.10 42.30
C ALA A 143 7.12 -10.36 43.57
#